data_AF-A0A3P1VQM7-F1
#
_entry.id   AF-A0A3P1VQM7-F1
#
_cell.length_a   1.000
_cell.length_b   1.000
_cell.length_c   1.000
_cell.angle_alpha   90.00
_cell.angle_beta   90.00
_cell.angle_gamma   90.00
#
_symmetry.space_group_name_H-M   'P 1'
#
loop_
_entity.id
_entity.type
_entity.pdbx_description
1 polymer ?
#
loop_
_entity_poly.entity_id
_entity_poly.type
_entity_poly.pdbx_seq_one_letter_code
_entity_poly.pdbx_strand_id
1 'polypeptide(L)'
;MKNNLFTFATSELSQDAFICWCLNWINYPNEILYPMAKDIFSNLLEEKDLENEKIEILRQYKKIDVLVILKNSKIAYIIEDKTYTSEHSEQIKRYKETIKNEFKEEVNEIKTVYFKTGFWFSYDYNITNEKDKIDIKINREDFLKIISKYKEKNLILDDYCEYFERVTENEEKEKNYLINEEEIKEKDYWGLNISKSSISQYQFMRNIFKNGYIESGKSVGGRPYTQFNILRSIFPNKDNENLSEDKRNYTIFWRIDTVKRGPYISINFYTHHDKNNDPKPQSRIYEYNRIKEKIEKIVKEKCSNILNWENIQGKFSNYWEQNVLIIPLKDYFISKEKCDKLVECIRIIDEELRK
;
A
#
# COMPACT_ATOMS: atom_id res chain seq x y z
N MET A 1 5.85 30.52 -1.60
CA MET A 1 4.79 29.50 -1.74
C MET A 1 3.48 30.24 -1.97
N LYS A 2 2.70 29.84 -2.98
CA LYS A 2 1.33 30.35 -3.22
C LYS A 2 0.45 29.92 -2.04
N ASN A 3 -0.46 30.79 -1.59
CA ASN A 3 -1.44 30.45 -0.57
C ASN A 3 -2.55 29.59 -1.20
N ASN A 4 -2.34 28.26 -1.23
CA ASN A 4 -3.20 27.31 -1.92
C ASN A 4 -4.05 26.51 -0.92
N LEU A 5 -5.37 26.52 -1.10
CA LEU A 5 -6.36 25.94 -0.19
C LEU A 5 -6.06 24.48 0.20
N PHE A 6 -5.70 23.65 -0.79
CA PHE A 6 -5.47 22.22 -0.61
C PHE A 6 -4.18 21.90 0.16
N THR A 7 -3.32 22.90 0.38
CA THR A 7 -2.15 22.76 1.25
C THR A 7 -2.53 22.63 2.73
N PHE A 8 -3.67 23.20 3.12
CA PHE A 8 -4.14 23.22 4.51
C PHE A 8 -5.30 22.27 4.78
N ALA A 9 -6.03 21.88 3.73
CA ALA A 9 -7.16 20.98 3.86
C ALA A 9 -6.68 19.56 4.19
N THR A 10 -7.42 18.83 5.03
CA THR A 10 -7.11 17.42 5.28
C THR A 10 -7.32 16.64 3.98
N SER A 11 -6.36 15.79 3.62
CA SER A 11 -6.31 15.18 2.29
C SER A 11 -7.59 14.41 1.93
N GLU A 12 -8.19 13.70 2.89
CA GLU A 12 -9.42 12.92 2.69
C GLU A 12 -10.66 13.83 2.55
N LEU A 13 -10.93 14.73 3.50
CA LEU A 13 -12.12 15.62 3.47
C LEU A 13 -12.08 16.67 2.36
N SER A 14 -10.87 17.00 1.87
CA SER A 14 -10.73 17.89 0.72
C SER A 14 -11.03 17.18 -0.60
N GLN A 15 -10.76 15.87 -0.66
CA GLN A 15 -10.92 15.08 -1.86
C GLN A 15 -12.39 14.73 -2.10
N ASP A 16 -13.12 14.23 -1.11
CA ASP A 16 -14.56 13.93 -1.27
C ASP A 16 -15.36 15.18 -1.69
N ALA A 17 -15.08 16.33 -1.08
CA ALA A 17 -15.69 17.62 -1.40
C ALA A 17 -15.36 18.08 -2.81
N PHE A 18 -14.10 17.92 -3.24
CA PHE A 18 -13.67 18.31 -4.57
C PHE A 18 -14.28 17.41 -5.65
N ILE A 19 -14.39 16.10 -5.40
CA ILE A 19 -15.10 15.16 -6.27
C ILE A 19 -16.56 15.58 -6.41
N CYS A 20 -17.26 15.82 -5.28
CA CYS A 20 -18.64 16.34 -5.30
C CYS A 20 -18.75 17.62 -6.12
N TRP A 21 -17.85 18.59 -5.90
CA TRP A 21 -17.83 19.86 -6.63
C TRP A 21 -17.62 19.67 -8.13
N CYS A 22 -16.71 18.78 -8.54
CA CYS A 22 -16.48 18.46 -9.95
C CYS A 22 -17.72 17.86 -10.61
N LEU A 23 -18.34 16.86 -9.97
CA LEU A 23 -19.46 16.14 -10.55
C LEU A 23 -20.73 17.00 -10.58
N ASN A 24 -20.96 17.85 -9.57
CA ASN A 24 -22.18 18.67 -9.46
C ASN A 24 -22.37 19.64 -10.62
N TRP A 25 -21.32 19.97 -11.38
CA TRP A 25 -21.45 20.83 -12.56
C TRP A 25 -22.41 20.26 -13.62
N ILE A 26 -22.72 18.96 -13.63
CA ILE A 26 -23.79 18.39 -14.49
C ILE A 26 -25.13 19.12 -14.29
N ASN A 27 -25.44 19.58 -13.08
CA ASN A 27 -26.68 20.30 -12.79
C ASN A 27 -26.71 21.73 -13.36
N TYR A 28 -25.62 22.21 -13.96
CA TYR A 28 -25.48 23.58 -14.45
C TYR A 28 -24.94 23.59 -15.90
N PRO A 29 -25.76 23.19 -16.89
CA PRO A 29 -25.32 22.99 -18.28
C PRO A 29 -24.76 24.25 -18.97
N ASN A 30 -25.05 25.44 -18.44
CA ASN A 30 -24.59 26.72 -18.99
C ASN A 30 -23.26 27.21 -18.39
N GLU A 31 -22.71 26.49 -17.41
CA GLU A 31 -21.50 26.91 -16.69
C GLU A 31 -20.22 26.40 -17.37
N ILE A 32 -19.12 27.15 -17.21
CA ILE A 32 -17.87 26.91 -17.95
C ILE A 32 -17.22 25.54 -17.66
N LEU A 33 -17.52 24.96 -16.50
CA LEU A 33 -17.02 23.66 -16.06
C LEU A 33 -17.98 22.50 -16.31
N TYR A 34 -19.17 22.74 -16.88
CA TYR A 34 -20.07 21.65 -17.29
C TYR A 34 -19.38 20.60 -18.19
N PRO A 35 -18.57 20.98 -19.20
CA PRO A 35 -17.90 19.98 -20.03
C PRO A 35 -16.86 19.14 -19.26
N MET A 36 -16.25 19.69 -18.20
CA MET A 36 -15.34 18.93 -17.34
C MET A 36 -16.08 17.80 -16.63
N ALA A 37 -17.27 18.07 -16.08
CA ALA A 37 -18.08 17.04 -15.44
C ALA A 37 -18.50 15.97 -16.44
N LYS A 38 -18.93 16.36 -17.66
CA LYS A 38 -19.22 15.40 -18.73
C LYS A 38 -18.02 14.51 -19.07
N ASP A 39 -16.82 15.09 -19.17
CA ASP A 39 -15.60 14.32 -19.44
C ASP A 39 -15.28 13.35 -18.30
N ILE A 40 -15.47 13.73 -17.03
CA ILE A 40 -15.29 12.84 -15.89
C ILE A 40 -16.25 11.65 -15.98
N PHE A 41 -17.54 11.91 -16.19
CA PHE A 41 -18.53 10.85 -16.32
C PHE A 41 -18.23 9.92 -17.50
N SER A 42 -17.96 10.48 -18.67
CA SER A 42 -17.74 9.68 -19.89
C SER A 42 -16.43 8.91 -19.89
N ASN A 43 -15.35 9.46 -19.35
CA ASN A 43 -14.02 8.85 -19.45
C ASN A 43 -13.60 8.07 -18.19
N LEU A 44 -14.17 8.39 -17.02
CA LEU A 44 -13.79 7.77 -15.75
C LEU A 44 -14.92 6.96 -15.14
N LEU A 45 -16.18 7.40 -15.26
CA LEU A 45 -17.34 6.67 -14.73
C LEU A 45 -18.05 5.81 -15.80
N GLU A 46 -17.52 5.81 -17.02
CA GLU A 46 -18.02 5.06 -18.17
C GLU A 46 -19.49 5.39 -18.50
N GLU A 47 -19.94 6.61 -18.18
CA GLU A 47 -21.29 7.09 -18.43
C GLU A 47 -21.32 8.15 -19.54
N LYS A 48 -21.84 7.77 -20.71
CA LYS A 48 -21.75 8.60 -21.93
C LYS A 48 -22.98 9.46 -22.15
N ASP A 49 -24.16 8.99 -21.72
CA ASP A 49 -25.40 9.70 -21.92
C ASP A 49 -25.79 10.45 -20.64
N LEU A 50 -25.60 11.77 -20.68
CA LEU A 50 -25.97 12.68 -19.59
C LEU A 50 -26.91 13.77 -20.11
N GLU A 51 -27.50 13.57 -21.29
CA GLU A 51 -28.37 14.58 -21.87
C GLU A 51 -29.64 14.70 -21.02
N ASN A 52 -29.92 15.93 -20.55
CA ASN A 52 -31.00 16.23 -19.61
C ASN A 52 -30.91 15.51 -18.25
N GLU A 53 -29.77 14.92 -17.92
CA GLU A 53 -29.58 14.24 -16.64
C GLU A 53 -29.52 15.24 -15.48
N LYS A 54 -30.12 14.88 -14.35
CA LYS A 54 -30.02 15.61 -13.09
C LYS A 54 -29.42 14.69 -12.05
N ILE A 55 -28.36 15.15 -11.40
CA ILE A 55 -27.67 14.34 -10.40
C ILE A 55 -27.96 14.85 -8.99
N GLU A 56 -28.15 13.92 -8.06
CA GLU A 56 -28.08 14.17 -6.63
C GLU A 56 -26.75 13.65 -6.10
N ILE A 57 -26.07 14.47 -5.28
CA ILE A 57 -24.80 14.09 -4.65
C ILE A 57 -24.97 14.17 -3.13
N LEU A 58 -24.73 13.06 -2.46
CA LEU A 58 -24.74 12.95 -1.01
C LEU A 58 -23.33 12.60 -0.53
N ARG A 59 -22.71 13.53 0.22
CA ARG A 59 -21.37 13.35 0.79
C ARG A 59 -21.45 12.73 2.18
N GLN A 60 -20.56 11.78 2.48
CA GLN A 60 -20.49 11.08 3.77
C GLN A 60 -21.81 10.39 4.17
N TYR A 61 -22.63 10.00 3.19
CA TYR A 61 -23.94 9.38 3.43
C TYR A 61 -23.76 7.96 3.98
N LYS A 62 -24.19 7.71 5.23
CA LYS A 62 -24.03 6.39 5.89
C LYS A 62 -22.58 5.88 5.84
N LYS A 63 -21.60 6.81 5.91
CA LYS A 63 -20.15 6.56 5.79
C LYS A 63 -19.63 6.31 4.36
N ILE A 64 -20.48 6.38 3.34
CA ILE A 64 -20.04 6.41 1.93
C ILE A 64 -19.44 7.79 1.66
N ASP A 65 -18.20 7.86 1.17
CA ASP A 65 -17.51 9.14 0.96
C ASP A 65 -18.29 10.04 0.00
N VAL A 66 -18.62 9.53 -1.19
CA VAL A 66 -19.48 10.22 -2.15
C VAL A 66 -20.48 9.25 -2.79
N LEU A 67 -21.78 9.52 -2.63
CA LEU A 67 -22.85 8.86 -3.35
C LEU A 67 -23.41 9.81 -4.42
N VAL A 68 -23.46 9.34 -5.66
CA VAL A 68 -24.04 10.10 -6.78
C VAL A 68 -25.20 9.33 -7.36
N ILE A 69 -26.37 9.96 -7.50
CA ILE A 69 -27.58 9.35 -8.05
C ILE A 69 -27.95 10.12 -9.32
N LEU A 70 -27.92 9.43 -10.47
CA LEU A 70 -28.44 9.93 -11.74
C LEU A 70 -29.94 9.64 -11.76
N LYS A 71 -30.76 10.69 -11.65
CA LYS A 71 -32.19 10.55 -11.40
C LYS A 71 -32.95 9.99 -12.59
N ASN A 72 -32.58 10.37 -13.81
CA ASN A 72 -33.27 9.91 -15.01
C ASN A 72 -32.79 8.49 -15.39
N SER A 73 -31.48 8.27 -15.39
CA SER A 73 -30.89 6.96 -15.70
C SER A 73 -31.12 5.92 -14.59
N LYS A 74 -31.47 6.36 -13.38
CA LYS A 74 -31.64 5.51 -12.18
C LYS A 74 -30.38 4.70 -11.85
N ILE A 75 -29.22 5.32 -11.96
CA ILE A 75 -27.91 4.73 -11.65
C ILE A 75 -27.35 5.40 -10.39
N ALA A 76 -26.85 4.61 -9.45
CA ALA A 76 -26.08 5.11 -8.31
C ALA A 76 -24.60 4.76 -8.47
N TYR A 77 -23.73 5.76 -8.27
CA TYR A 77 -22.30 5.58 -8.10
C TYR A 77 -21.94 5.71 -6.62
N ILE A 78 -21.43 4.63 -6.05
CA ILE A 78 -20.80 4.63 -4.72
C ILE A 78 -19.31 4.85 -4.95
N ILE A 79 -18.82 6.05 -4.65
CA ILE A 79 -17.42 6.41 -4.79
C ILE A 79 -16.78 6.35 -3.41
N GLU A 80 -15.90 5.37 -3.24
CA GLU A 80 -15.04 5.22 -2.09
C GLU A 80 -13.72 5.93 -2.37
N ASP A 81 -13.41 6.97 -1.60
CA ASP A 81 -12.23 7.78 -1.80
C ASP A 81 -11.08 7.30 -0.88
N LYS A 82 -9.87 7.27 -1.43
CA LYS A 82 -8.68 6.81 -0.71
C LYS A 82 -7.49 7.70 -1.04
N THR A 83 -6.78 8.11 0.00
CA THR A 83 -5.50 8.80 -0.12
C THR A 83 -4.37 7.83 0.26
N TYR A 84 -4.22 7.53 1.54
CA TYR A 84 -3.16 6.68 2.09
C TYR A 84 -3.63 5.33 2.63
N THR A 85 -4.94 5.20 2.80
CA THR A 85 -5.56 3.97 3.29
C THR A 85 -6.03 3.11 2.12
N SER A 86 -6.51 1.92 2.44
CA SER A 86 -7.17 1.04 1.48
C SER A 86 -8.53 0.61 2.06
N GLU A 87 -9.35 -0.06 1.25
CA GLU A 87 -10.62 -0.58 1.75
C GLU A 87 -10.39 -1.60 2.87
N HIS A 88 -11.23 -1.58 3.90
CA HIS A 88 -11.16 -2.55 4.98
C HIS A 88 -12.55 -3.03 5.38
N SER A 89 -12.61 -4.28 5.81
CA SER A 89 -13.78 -4.87 6.49
C SER A 89 -15.04 -4.99 5.62
N GLU A 90 -14.95 -5.28 4.32
CA GLU A 90 -16.12 -5.48 3.44
C GLU A 90 -17.03 -4.24 3.36
N GLN A 91 -16.43 -3.06 3.44
CA GLN A 91 -17.09 -1.77 3.45
C GLN A 91 -17.94 -1.54 2.20
N ILE A 92 -17.35 -1.76 1.03
CA ILE A 92 -18.03 -1.56 -0.26
C ILE A 92 -19.27 -2.44 -0.39
N LYS A 93 -19.18 -3.70 0.04
CA LYS A 93 -20.30 -4.65 -0.01
C LYS A 93 -21.47 -4.15 0.84
N ARG A 94 -21.20 -3.71 2.07
CA ARG A 94 -22.22 -3.12 2.95
C ARG A 94 -22.86 -1.88 2.34
N TYR A 95 -22.08 -1.07 1.64
CA TYR A 95 -22.59 0.14 0.96
C TYR A 95 -23.51 -0.22 -0.19
N LYS A 96 -23.14 -1.18 -1.05
CA LYS A 96 -24.03 -1.70 -2.10
C LYS A 96 -25.37 -2.17 -1.51
N GLU A 97 -25.34 -2.96 -0.43
CA GLU A 97 -26.55 -3.46 0.24
C GLU A 97 -27.40 -2.33 0.85
N THR A 98 -26.76 -1.34 1.47
CA THR A 98 -27.45 -0.17 2.06
C THR A 98 -28.19 0.62 0.99
N ILE A 99 -27.51 0.95 -0.12
CA ILE A 99 -28.10 1.74 -1.21
C ILE A 99 -29.21 0.95 -1.91
N LYS A 100 -29.00 -0.36 -2.15
CA LYS A 100 -30.01 -1.21 -2.77
C LYS A 100 -31.32 -1.25 -1.97
N ASN A 101 -31.25 -1.18 -0.64
CA ASN A 101 -32.43 -1.22 0.22
C ASN A 101 -33.11 0.15 0.35
N GLU A 102 -32.34 1.23 0.57
CA GLU A 102 -32.90 2.56 0.82
C GLU A 102 -33.37 3.26 -0.48
N PHE A 103 -32.69 3.02 -1.61
CA PHE A 103 -32.99 3.67 -2.91
C PHE A 103 -33.60 2.71 -3.94
N LYS A 104 -34.23 1.61 -3.49
CA LYS A 104 -34.75 0.54 -4.36
C LYS A 104 -35.73 0.99 -5.46
N GLU A 105 -36.42 2.12 -5.27
CA GLU A 105 -37.40 2.68 -6.23
C GLU A 105 -36.78 3.76 -7.14
N GLU A 106 -35.65 4.32 -6.70
CA GLU A 106 -34.93 5.42 -7.34
C GLU A 106 -33.77 4.91 -8.22
N VAL A 107 -33.23 3.73 -7.91
CA VAL A 107 -32.01 3.21 -8.51
C VAL A 107 -32.24 1.77 -8.97
N ASN A 108 -31.93 1.50 -10.23
CA ASN A 108 -31.95 0.17 -10.84
C ASN A 108 -30.56 -0.48 -10.91
N GLU A 109 -29.50 0.34 -10.96
CA GLU A 109 -28.12 -0.10 -11.12
C GLU A 109 -27.21 0.61 -10.10
N ILE A 110 -26.32 -0.15 -9.46
CA ILE A 110 -25.33 0.39 -8.52
C ILE A 110 -23.95 0.05 -9.05
N LYS A 111 -23.16 1.08 -9.36
CA LYS A 111 -21.75 0.98 -9.71
C LYS A 111 -20.89 1.44 -8.53
N THR A 112 -19.79 0.73 -8.30
CA THR A 112 -18.82 1.04 -7.26
C THR A 112 -17.51 1.50 -7.85
N VAL A 113 -17.00 2.60 -7.31
CA VAL A 113 -15.82 3.30 -7.80
C VAL A 113 -14.78 3.31 -6.67
N TYR A 114 -13.61 2.73 -6.93
CA TYR A 114 -12.45 2.89 -6.07
C TYR A 114 -11.61 4.06 -6.58
N PHE A 115 -11.70 5.19 -5.89
CA PHE A 115 -11.03 6.43 -6.29
C PHE A 115 -9.81 6.66 -5.41
N LYS A 116 -8.62 6.37 -5.92
CA LYS A 116 -7.38 6.52 -5.15
C LYS A 116 -6.42 7.53 -5.75
N THR A 117 -6.16 8.60 -4.98
CA THR A 117 -5.22 9.65 -5.40
C THR A 117 -3.79 9.42 -4.91
N GLY A 118 -3.59 8.76 -3.77
CA GLY A 118 -2.23 8.47 -3.27
C GLY A 118 -1.57 7.26 -3.95
N PHE A 119 -0.37 6.92 -3.48
CA PHE A 119 0.40 5.79 -4.01
C PHE A 119 -0.30 4.43 -3.87
N TRP A 120 -0.21 3.60 -4.91
CA TRP A 120 -0.84 2.28 -4.98
C TRP A 120 0.10 1.16 -4.50
N PHE A 121 -0.32 0.42 -3.48
CA PHE A 121 0.37 -0.77 -2.96
C PHE A 121 -0.30 -2.05 -3.48
N SER A 122 0.30 -3.22 -3.23
CA SER A 122 -0.24 -4.51 -3.70
C SER A 122 -1.68 -4.76 -3.29
N TYR A 123 -2.05 -4.31 -2.09
CA TYR A 123 -3.40 -4.48 -1.58
C TYR A 123 -4.45 -3.73 -2.43
N ASP A 124 -4.13 -2.53 -2.91
CA ASP A 124 -5.02 -1.75 -3.77
C ASP A 124 -5.27 -2.48 -5.10
N TYR A 125 -4.23 -3.03 -5.70
CA TYR A 125 -4.34 -3.84 -6.92
C TYR A 125 -5.14 -5.13 -6.70
N ASN A 126 -5.00 -5.76 -5.53
CA ASN A 126 -5.75 -6.96 -5.21
C ASN A 126 -7.25 -6.67 -5.04
N ILE A 127 -7.61 -5.65 -4.26
CA ILE A 127 -9.03 -5.29 -4.03
C ILE A 127 -9.70 -4.87 -5.34
N THR A 128 -9.03 -4.05 -6.15
CA THR A 128 -9.63 -3.52 -7.39
C THR A 128 -9.73 -4.55 -8.51
N ASN A 129 -9.00 -5.66 -8.41
CA ASN A 129 -9.13 -6.80 -9.31
C ASN A 129 -10.04 -7.91 -8.74
N GLU A 130 -10.57 -7.74 -7.52
CA GLU A 130 -11.50 -8.69 -6.93
C GLU A 130 -12.83 -8.64 -7.68
N LYS A 131 -13.23 -9.79 -8.23
CA LYS A 131 -14.44 -9.88 -9.06
C LYS A 131 -15.67 -9.45 -8.27
N ASP A 132 -16.55 -8.69 -8.91
CA ASP A 132 -17.86 -8.24 -8.39
C ASP A 132 -17.78 -7.25 -7.21
N LYS A 133 -16.57 -6.87 -6.75
CA LYS A 133 -16.37 -5.93 -5.63
C LYS A 133 -16.31 -4.48 -6.10
N ILE A 134 -15.45 -4.18 -7.07
CA ILE A 134 -15.25 -2.84 -7.65
C ILE A 134 -15.55 -2.89 -9.14
N ASP A 135 -16.42 -2.00 -9.60
CA ASP A 135 -16.80 -1.91 -11.01
C ASP A 135 -15.83 -1.00 -11.76
N ILE A 136 -15.40 0.10 -11.13
CA ILE A 136 -14.57 1.15 -11.75
C ILE A 136 -13.41 1.50 -10.82
N LYS A 137 -12.20 1.62 -11.39
CA LYS A 137 -11.01 2.12 -10.68
C LYS A 137 -10.56 3.44 -11.28
N ILE A 138 -10.33 4.43 -10.43
CA ILE A 138 -9.81 5.74 -10.85
C ILE A 138 -8.54 6.00 -10.03
N ASN A 139 -7.42 6.18 -10.74
CA ASN A 139 -6.18 6.65 -10.13
C ASN A 139 -6.03 8.17 -10.35
N ARG A 140 -5.11 8.78 -9.60
CA ARG A 140 -4.78 10.21 -9.73
C ARG A 140 -4.39 10.62 -11.15
N GLU A 141 -3.57 9.83 -11.84
CA GLU A 141 -3.06 10.21 -13.16
C GLU A 141 -4.21 10.37 -14.15
N ASP A 142 -5.12 9.39 -14.19
CA ASP A 142 -6.32 9.41 -15.03
C ASP A 142 -7.24 10.58 -14.67
N PHE A 143 -7.43 10.84 -13.37
CA PHE A 143 -8.25 11.97 -12.91
C PHE A 143 -7.64 13.32 -13.30
N LEU A 144 -6.35 13.54 -13.00
CA LEU A 144 -5.64 14.77 -13.33
C LEU A 144 -5.57 15.00 -14.84
N LYS A 145 -5.40 13.95 -15.64
CA LYS A 145 -5.40 14.01 -17.11
C LYS A 145 -6.71 14.56 -17.66
N ILE A 146 -7.84 14.33 -16.99
CA ILE A 146 -9.13 14.90 -17.38
C ILE A 146 -9.24 16.36 -16.92
N ILE A 147 -9.08 16.62 -15.62
CA ILE A 147 -9.37 17.96 -15.08
C ILE A 147 -8.34 19.01 -15.51
N SER A 148 -7.09 18.62 -15.79
CA SER A 148 -6.03 19.54 -16.22
C SER A 148 -6.30 20.20 -17.59
N LYS A 149 -7.13 19.59 -18.44
CA LYS A 149 -7.62 20.19 -19.69
C LYS A 149 -8.45 21.46 -19.47
N TYR A 150 -8.91 21.66 -18.25
CA TYR A 150 -9.80 22.74 -17.83
C TYR A 150 -9.10 23.76 -16.93
N LYS A 151 -7.77 23.70 -16.78
CA LYS A 151 -6.98 24.74 -16.09
C LYS A 151 -7.28 26.13 -16.66
N GLU A 152 -7.07 27.16 -15.85
CA GLU A 152 -7.31 28.57 -16.14
C GLU A 152 -8.80 28.96 -16.24
N LYS A 153 -9.73 28.00 -16.13
CA LYS A 153 -11.17 28.26 -16.11
C LYS A 153 -11.71 28.55 -14.71
N ASN A 154 -11.01 28.09 -13.67
CA ASN A 154 -11.46 28.25 -12.29
C ASN A 154 -10.30 28.12 -11.28
N LEU A 155 -10.21 29.07 -10.34
CA LEU A 155 -9.13 29.12 -9.36
C LEU A 155 -9.06 27.90 -8.44
N ILE A 156 -10.21 27.32 -8.05
CA ILE A 156 -10.25 26.13 -7.18
C ILE A 156 -9.68 24.91 -7.93
N LEU A 157 -10.02 24.77 -9.20
CA LEU A 157 -9.47 23.71 -10.06
C LEU A 157 -7.95 23.87 -10.24
N ASP A 158 -7.50 25.09 -10.50
CA ASP A 158 -6.06 25.39 -10.67
C ASP A 158 -5.28 25.06 -9.39
N ASP A 159 -5.80 25.48 -8.24
CA ASP A 159 -5.19 25.17 -6.94
C ASP A 159 -5.13 23.66 -6.68
N TYR A 160 -6.16 22.90 -7.05
CA TYR A 160 -6.15 21.44 -6.91
C TYR A 160 -5.09 20.78 -7.79
N CYS A 161 -5.00 21.19 -9.06
CA CYS A 161 -3.99 20.69 -9.99
C CYS A 161 -2.57 20.98 -9.48
N GLU A 162 -2.29 22.22 -9.07
CA GLU A 162 -0.98 22.62 -8.51
C GLU A 162 -0.64 21.86 -7.23
N TYR A 163 -1.63 21.57 -6.37
CA TYR A 163 -1.43 20.76 -5.17
C TYR A 163 -0.96 19.36 -5.55
N PHE A 164 -1.62 18.71 -6.50
CA PHE A 164 -1.25 17.36 -6.91
C PHE A 164 0.02 17.29 -7.76
N GLU A 165 0.39 18.35 -8.47
CA GLU A 165 1.73 18.48 -9.07
C GLU A 165 2.81 18.33 -7.97
N ARG A 166 2.67 19.07 -6.85
CA ARG A 166 3.61 18.97 -5.70
C ARG A 166 3.58 17.61 -5.02
N VAL A 167 2.40 17.02 -4.81
CA VAL A 167 2.27 15.68 -4.21
C VAL A 167 2.98 14.65 -5.09
N THR A 168 2.78 14.72 -6.40
CA THR A 168 3.40 13.79 -7.36
C THR A 168 4.92 13.93 -7.37
N GLU A 169 5.46 15.15 -7.40
CA GLU A 169 6.90 15.38 -7.29
C GLU A 169 7.50 14.82 -5.98
N ASN A 170 6.80 14.98 -4.86
CA ASN A 170 7.25 14.46 -3.57
C ASN A 170 7.25 12.94 -3.53
N GLU A 171 6.19 12.30 -4.03
CA GLU A 171 6.13 10.85 -4.11
C GLU A 171 7.22 10.29 -5.05
N GLU A 172 7.49 10.90 -6.20
CA GLU A 172 8.60 10.48 -7.07
C GLU A 172 9.96 10.54 -6.34
N LYS A 173 10.18 11.56 -5.51
CA LYS A 173 11.38 11.64 -4.65
C LYS A 173 11.40 10.53 -3.61
N GLU A 174 10.25 10.20 -3.01
CA GLU A 174 10.15 9.13 -2.01
C GLU A 174 10.39 7.72 -2.59
N LYS A 175 10.06 7.50 -3.87
CA LYS A 175 10.33 6.22 -4.55
C LYS A 175 11.82 5.88 -4.58
N ASN A 176 12.70 6.87 -4.52
CA ASN A 176 14.14 6.63 -4.45
C ASN A 176 14.52 6.12 -3.06
N TYR A 177 14.93 4.84 -3.01
CA TYR A 177 15.45 4.18 -1.82
C TYR A 177 16.97 4.18 -1.73
N LEU A 178 17.69 4.54 -2.81
CA LEU A 178 19.14 4.70 -2.74
C LEU A 178 19.48 5.91 -1.88
N ILE A 179 20.64 5.84 -1.25
CA ILE A 179 21.11 6.85 -0.30
C ILE A 179 22.25 7.61 -0.96
N ASN A 180 22.15 8.94 -1.02
CA ASN A 180 23.30 9.79 -1.38
C ASN A 180 24.27 9.88 -0.19
N GLU A 181 25.58 9.92 -0.45
CA GLU A 181 26.63 10.12 0.56
C GLU A 181 26.41 11.38 1.41
N GLU A 182 25.86 12.46 0.83
CA GLU A 182 25.53 13.68 1.57
C GLU A 182 24.39 13.45 2.58
N GLU A 183 23.38 12.64 2.23
CA GLU A 183 22.27 12.33 3.14
C GLU A 183 22.73 11.54 4.36
N ILE A 184 23.76 10.70 4.23
CA ILE A 184 24.35 9.96 5.36
C ILE A 184 25.00 10.92 6.36
N LYS A 185 25.61 12.01 5.87
CA LYS A 185 26.30 12.99 6.72
C LYS A 185 25.32 13.95 7.41
N GLU A 186 24.25 14.32 6.70
CA GLU A 186 23.32 15.36 7.14
C GLU A 186 22.13 14.83 7.92
N LYS A 187 21.71 13.58 7.68
CA LYS A 187 20.51 13.01 8.28
C LYS A 187 20.88 11.89 9.22
N ASP A 188 20.20 11.86 10.36
CA ASP A 188 20.10 10.62 11.14
C ASP A 188 19.40 9.53 10.30
N TYR A 189 19.66 8.25 10.59
CA TYR A 189 19.08 7.14 9.83
C TYR A 189 17.57 7.20 9.71
N TRP A 190 16.86 7.74 10.72
CA TRP A 190 15.41 7.92 10.65
C TRP A 190 14.95 8.93 9.59
N GLY A 191 15.85 9.80 9.11
CA GLY A 191 15.59 10.79 8.06
C GLY A 191 15.68 10.24 6.63
N LEU A 192 16.26 9.04 6.45
CA LEU A 192 16.40 8.38 5.15
C LEU A 192 15.04 7.91 4.60
N ASN A 193 14.87 7.96 3.28
CA ASN A 193 13.61 7.56 2.63
C ASN A 193 13.23 6.11 2.96
N ILE A 194 14.19 5.17 2.86
CA ILE A 194 13.96 3.75 3.18
C ILE A 194 13.47 3.52 4.63
N SER A 195 13.78 4.45 5.54
CA SER A 195 13.41 4.36 6.96
C SER A 195 12.06 4.98 7.28
N LYS A 196 11.66 6.05 6.58
CA LYS A 196 10.45 6.83 6.90
C LYS A 196 9.30 6.69 5.91
N SER A 197 9.56 6.20 4.69
CA SER A 197 8.56 6.11 3.62
C SER A 197 8.19 4.66 3.29
N SER A 198 6.89 4.34 3.41
CA SER A 198 6.32 3.09 2.91
C SER A 198 6.51 2.94 1.40
N ILE A 199 6.48 4.04 0.64
CA ILE A 199 6.68 4.03 -0.82
C ILE A 199 8.10 3.56 -1.14
N SER A 200 9.11 4.13 -0.46
CA SER A 200 10.51 3.75 -0.64
C SER A 200 10.76 2.27 -0.35
N GLN A 201 10.26 1.78 0.79
CA GLN A 201 10.35 0.36 1.16
C GLN A 201 9.66 -0.54 0.15
N TYR A 202 8.45 -0.19 -0.28
CA TYR A 202 7.69 -0.94 -1.28
C TYR A 202 8.41 -0.99 -2.63
N GLN A 203 9.01 0.13 -3.09
CA GLN A 203 9.77 0.16 -4.34
C GLN A 203 11.00 -0.74 -4.30
N PHE A 204 11.73 -0.77 -3.18
CA PHE A 204 12.84 -1.69 -3.03
C PHE A 204 12.37 -3.15 -3.02
N MET A 205 11.32 -3.48 -2.26
CA MET A 205 10.75 -4.83 -2.24
C MET A 205 10.20 -5.25 -3.60
N ARG A 206 9.61 -4.32 -4.38
CA ARG A 206 9.10 -4.57 -5.73
C ARG A 206 10.23 -4.80 -6.73
N ASN A 207 11.38 -4.12 -6.55
CA ASN A 207 12.58 -4.41 -7.32
C ASN A 207 13.03 -5.86 -7.08
N ILE A 208 13.01 -6.34 -5.84
CA ILE A 208 13.37 -7.73 -5.52
C ILE A 208 12.31 -8.71 -6.05
N PHE A 209 11.03 -8.50 -5.68
CA PHE A 209 9.90 -9.42 -5.85
C PHE A 209 8.86 -8.87 -6.84
N LYS A 210 9.23 -8.79 -8.13
CA LYS A 210 8.43 -8.11 -9.17
C LYS A 210 6.95 -8.49 -9.22
N ASN A 211 6.61 -9.77 -9.06
CA ASN A 211 5.24 -10.28 -9.16
C ASN A 211 4.64 -10.69 -7.82
N GLY A 212 5.35 -10.42 -6.72
CA GLY A 212 4.94 -10.81 -5.38
C GLY A 212 3.85 -9.92 -4.78
N TYR A 213 3.01 -10.46 -3.92
CA TYR A 213 2.18 -9.65 -3.04
C TYR A 213 3.03 -9.08 -1.91
N ILE A 214 3.21 -7.77 -1.88
CA ILE A 214 4.03 -7.08 -0.88
C ILE A 214 3.09 -6.36 0.07
N GLU A 215 3.19 -6.71 1.34
CA GLU A 215 2.43 -6.09 2.40
C GLU A 215 3.16 -4.85 2.91
N SER A 216 2.41 -3.80 3.20
CA SER A 216 2.93 -2.56 3.77
C SER A 216 1.98 -2.06 4.85
N GLY A 217 2.52 -1.48 5.90
CA GLY A 217 1.72 -0.95 7.00
C GLY A 217 2.53 -0.02 7.89
N LYS A 218 1.96 0.35 9.03
CA LYS A 218 2.64 1.13 10.07
C LYS A 218 2.62 0.38 11.38
N SER A 219 3.77 0.32 12.05
CA SER A 219 3.89 -0.23 13.39
C SER A 219 3.28 0.73 14.43
N VAL A 220 3.12 0.25 15.66
CA VAL A 220 2.85 1.11 16.82
C VAL A 220 3.93 2.21 16.88
N GLY A 221 3.50 3.47 16.90
CA GLY A 221 4.38 4.64 16.76
C GLY A 221 4.53 5.19 15.33
N GLY A 222 3.77 4.66 14.36
CA GLY A 222 3.60 5.24 13.02
C GLY A 222 4.73 4.94 12.02
N ARG A 223 5.69 4.09 12.37
CA ARG A 223 6.83 3.76 11.50
C ARG A 223 6.41 2.78 10.41
N PRO A 224 6.84 2.97 9.16
CA PRO A 224 6.49 2.04 8.09
C PRO A 224 7.20 0.71 8.26
N TYR A 225 6.48 -0.37 7.96
CA TYR A 225 7.07 -1.68 7.68
C TYR A 225 6.59 -2.16 6.31
N THR A 226 7.43 -2.93 5.63
CA THR A 226 7.10 -3.59 4.38
C THR A 226 7.61 -5.01 4.42
N GLN A 227 6.76 -5.98 4.06
CA GLN A 227 7.09 -7.39 4.14
C GLN A 227 6.66 -8.18 2.89
N PHE A 228 7.35 -9.29 2.66
CA PHE A 228 7.04 -10.25 1.60
C PHE A 228 7.13 -11.67 2.15
N ASN A 229 6.01 -12.40 2.11
CA ASN A 229 5.92 -13.74 2.67
C ASN A 229 6.63 -14.76 1.76
N ILE A 230 7.53 -15.53 2.34
CA ILE A 230 8.20 -16.64 1.67
C ILE A 230 7.33 -17.88 1.76
N LEU A 231 7.04 -18.32 2.99
CA LEU A 231 6.27 -19.53 3.24
C LEU A 231 5.51 -19.44 4.56
N ARG A 232 4.40 -20.17 4.63
CA ARG A 232 3.66 -20.45 5.86
C ARG A 232 3.58 -21.96 6.03
N SER A 233 3.88 -22.46 7.21
CA SER A 233 3.91 -23.91 7.48
C SER A 233 3.69 -24.19 8.97
N ILE A 234 3.66 -25.46 9.32
CA ILE A 234 3.46 -25.97 10.67
C ILE A 234 4.67 -26.82 11.02
N PHE A 235 5.36 -26.51 12.11
CA PHE A 235 6.48 -27.34 12.55
C PHE A 235 5.99 -28.60 13.29
N PRO A 236 6.72 -29.72 13.20
CA PRO A 236 6.29 -30.98 13.81
C PRO A 236 6.24 -30.88 15.34
N ASN A 237 5.36 -31.68 15.96
CA ASN A 237 5.45 -31.95 17.39
C ASN A 237 6.69 -32.84 17.61
N LYS A 238 7.70 -32.29 18.25
CA LYS A 238 8.84 -33.03 18.79
C LYS A 238 8.71 -33.07 20.29
N ASP A 239 9.41 -34.03 20.91
CA ASP A 239 9.61 -34.09 22.36
C ASP A 239 8.33 -34.06 23.21
N ASN A 240 7.22 -34.60 22.67
CA ASN A 240 5.91 -34.67 23.32
C ASN A 240 5.30 -33.32 23.75
N GLU A 241 5.66 -32.22 23.08
CA GLU A 241 5.17 -30.87 23.43
C GLU A 241 3.66 -30.67 23.18
N ASN A 242 3.03 -31.55 22.39
CA ASN A 242 1.57 -31.61 22.14
C ASN A 242 0.91 -30.24 21.90
N LEU A 243 1.60 -29.33 21.20
CA LEU A 243 1.09 -28.00 20.91
C LEU A 243 -0.07 -28.08 19.92
N SER A 244 -1.05 -27.19 20.10
CA SER A 244 -2.10 -27.00 19.09
C SER A 244 -1.51 -26.52 17.77
N GLU A 245 -2.22 -26.77 16.67
CA GLU A 245 -1.78 -26.36 15.34
C GLU A 245 -1.50 -24.85 15.23
N ASP A 246 -2.36 -24.02 15.83
CA ASP A 246 -2.20 -22.58 15.87
C ASP A 246 -0.88 -22.13 16.53
N LYS A 247 -0.43 -22.85 17.56
CA LYS A 247 0.83 -22.59 18.25
C LYS A 247 2.05 -23.13 17.51
N ARG A 248 1.84 -23.97 16.50
CA ARG A 248 2.87 -24.54 15.62
C ARG A 248 2.95 -23.86 14.25
N ASN A 249 1.95 -23.04 13.92
CA ASN A 249 1.97 -22.22 12.74
C ASN A 249 3.13 -21.22 12.78
N TYR A 250 3.92 -21.23 11.72
CA TYR A 250 4.97 -20.24 11.52
C TYR A 250 4.93 -19.66 10.12
N THR A 251 5.42 -18.44 9.99
CA THR A 251 5.58 -17.74 8.72
C THR A 251 7.01 -17.27 8.60
N ILE A 252 7.61 -17.50 7.44
CA ILE A 252 8.89 -16.92 7.06
C ILE A 252 8.62 -15.80 6.07
N PHE A 253 9.18 -14.63 6.33
CA PHE A 253 9.02 -13.48 5.45
C PHE A 253 10.27 -12.61 5.42
N TRP A 254 10.46 -11.91 4.32
CA TRP A 254 11.37 -10.77 4.24
C TRP A 254 10.68 -9.54 4.85
N ARG A 255 11.39 -8.72 5.61
CA ARG A 255 10.90 -7.44 6.13
C ARG A 255 11.98 -6.36 6.07
N ILE A 256 11.57 -5.14 5.75
CA ILE A 256 12.38 -3.94 5.92
C ILE A 256 11.95 -3.24 7.20
N ASP A 257 12.94 -2.92 8.02
CA ASP A 257 12.78 -2.20 9.27
C ASP A 257 13.93 -1.20 9.44
N THR A 258 13.82 -0.33 10.45
CA THR A 258 14.92 0.56 10.85
C THR A 258 15.09 0.51 12.35
N VAL A 259 16.35 0.49 12.80
CA VAL A 259 16.75 0.62 14.20
C VAL A 259 17.79 1.74 14.33
N LYS A 260 18.25 2.02 15.56
CA LYS A 260 19.29 3.03 15.82
C LYS A 260 20.58 2.83 15.00
N ARG A 261 20.86 1.60 14.55
CA ARG A 261 22.04 1.27 13.74
C ARG A 261 21.83 1.43 12.23
N GLY A 262 20.63 1.80 11.80
CA GLY A 262 20.27 2.03 10.41
C GLY A 262 19.15 1.12 9.90
N PRO A 263 18.73 1.35 8.64
CA PRO A 263 17.79 0.48 7.93
C PRO A 263 18.43 -0.88 7.62
N TYR A 264 17.61 -1.93 7.67
CA TYR A 264 18.01 -3.28 7.31
C TYR A 264 16.87 -4.01 6.60
N ILE A 265 17.22 -5.05 5.84
CA ILE A 265 16.27 -6.08 5.41
C ILE A 265 16.60 -7.39 6.12
N SER A 266 15.60 -8.13 6.55
CA SER A 266 15.77 -9.36 7.32
C SER A 266 14.86 -10.48 6.84
N ILE A 267 15.27 -11.72 7.09
CA ILE A 267 14.38 -12.88 7.09
C ILE A 267 13.92 -13.10 8.51
N ASN A 268 12.60 -13.14 8.70
CA ASN A 268 11.98 -13.26 10.02
C ASN A 268 11.24 -14.59 10.08
N PHE A 269 11.39 -15.28 11.20
CA PHE A 269 10.66 -16.47 11.59
C PHE A 269 9.63 -16.06 12.64
N TYR A 270 8.37 -15.98 12.22
CA TYR A 270 7.25 -15.58 13.07
C TYR A 270 6.43 -16.79 13.48
N THR A 271 6.05 -16.86 14.75
CA THR A 271 5.16 -17.86 15.32
C THR A 271 4.20 -17.20 16.28
N HIS A 272 2.95 -17.65 16.33
CA HIS A 272 2.02 -17.19 17.34
C HIS A 272 2.40 -17.78 18.72
N HIS A 273 3.14 -17.01 19.52
CA HIS A 273 3.67 -17.45 20.81
C HIS A 273 3.58 -16.31 21.84
N ASP A 274 2.92 -16.59 22.96
CA ASP A 274 2.89 -15.72 24.13
C ASP A 274 4.03 -16.10 25.08
N LYS A 275 5.07 -15.27 25.12
CA LYS A 275 6.26 -15.51 25.96
C LYS A 275 5.96 -15.65 27.47
N ASN A 276 4.82 -15.14 27.94
CA ASN A 276 4.45 -15.16 29.35
C ASN A 276 3.61 -16.40 29.71
N ASN A 277 2.85 -16.93 28.74
CA ASN A 277 1.83 -17.96 28.98
C ASN A 277 2.13 -19.29 28.29
N ASP A 278 2.94 -19.29 27.23
CA ASP A 278 3.29 -20.49 26.49
C ASP A 278 4.67 -21.01 26.91
N PRO A 279 4.86 -22.33 27.11
CA PRO A 279 6.18 -22.89 27.29
C PRO A 279 7.04 -22.62 26.06
N LYS A 280 8.34 -22.36 26.26
CA LYS A 280 9.30 -22.20 25.17
C LYS A 280 9.37 -23.51 24.39
N PRO A 281 8.85 -23.59 23.16
CA PRO A 281 8.78 -24.87 22.48
C PRO A 281 10.13 -25.24 21.89
N GLN A 282 10.67 -26.40 22.27
CA GLN A 282 11.88 -26.98 21.72
C GLN A 282 11.71 -27.27 20.22
N SER A 283 10.51 -27.70 19.79
CA SER A 283 10.15 -27.83 18.38
C SER A 283 10.38 -26.54 17.60
N ARG A 284 10.06 -25.39 18.20
CA ARG A 284 10.21 -24.07 17.59
C ARG A 284 11.69 -23.69 17.42
N ILE A 285 12.51 -23.99 18.42
CA ILE A 285 13.96 -23.76 18.36
C ILE A 285 14.58 -24.66 17.28
N TYR A 286 14.18 -25.93 17.24
CA TYR A 286 14.63 -26.87 16.22
C TYR A 286 14.30 -26.37 14.82
N GLU A 287 13.06 -25.92 14.60
CA GLU A 287 12.65 -25.41 13.29
C GLU A 287 13.42 -24.13 12.90
N TYR A 288 13.57 -23.18 13.84
CA TYR A 288 14.37 -21.99 13.62
C TYR A 288 15.81 -22.35 13.22
N ASN A 289 16.45 -23.28 13.92
CA ASN A 289 17.82 -23.69 13.63
C ASN A 289 17.92 -24.41 12.27
N ARG A 290 16.96 -25.27 11.93
CA ARG A 290 16.89 -25.92 10.61
C ARG A 290 16.85 -24.89 9.47
N ILE A 291 16.00 -23.88 9.60
CA ILE A 291 15.90 -22.79 8.61
C ILE A 291 17.19 -21.97 8.59
N LYS A 292 17.75 -21.67 9.77
CA LYS A 292 19.01 -20.91 9.90
C LYS A 292 20.17 -21.62 9.21
N GLU A 293 20.33 -22.92 9.43
CA GLU A 293 21.37 -23.75 8.79
C GLU A 293 21.19 -23.79 7.26
N LYS A 294 19.94 -23.88 6.78
CA LYS A 294 19.65 -23.81 5.33
C LYS A 294 20.09 -22.47 4.74
N ILE A 295 19.74 -21.35 5.40
CA ILE A 295 20.13 -20.00 4.95
C ILE A 295 21.64 -19.83 5.01
N GLU A 296 22.29 -20.27 6.09
CA GLU A 296 23.74 -20.22 6.26
C GLU A 296 24.45 -20.89 5.09
N LYS A 297 24.02 -22.10 4.73
CA LYS A 297 24.57 -22.85 3.61
C LYS A 297 24.42 -22.09 2.30
N ILE A 298 23.22 -21.57 2.01
CA ILE A 298 22.96 -20.78 0.79
C ILE A 298 23.86 -19.54 0.75
N VAL A 299 23.97 -18.80 1.85
CA VAL A 299 24.80 -17.59 1.93
C VAL A 299 26.27 -17.93 1.69
N LYS A 300 26.81 -18.94 2.36
CA LYS A 300 28.23 -19.32 2.25
C LYS A 300 28.58 -19.85 0.86
N GLU A 301 27.69 -20.65 0.25
CA GLU A 301 27.94 -21.27 -1.05
C GLU A 301 27.68 -20.34 -2.24
N LYS A 302 26.66 -19.47 -2.15
CA LYS A 302 26.16 -18.72 -3.32
C LYS A 302 26.25 -17.20 -3.21
N CYS A 303 26.41 -16.65 -2.00
CA CYS A 303 26.36 -15.20 -1.77
C CYS A 303 27.60 -14.65 -1.02
N SER A 304 28.63 -15.47 -0.79
CA SER A 304 29.76 -15.13 0.09
C SER A 304 30.66 -14.01 -0.43
N ASN A 305 30.59 -13.70 -1.73
CA ASN A 305 31.24 -12.55 -2.34
C ASN A 305 30.59 -11.21 -1.94
N ILE A 306 29.33 -11.21 -1.49
CA ILE A 306 28.56 -10.00 -1.15
C ILE A 306 28.19 -9.96 0.34
N LEU A 307 27.87 -11.12 0.91
CA LEU A 307 27.31 -11.28 2.25
C LEU A 307 28.25 -12.11 3.12
N ASN A 308 28.57 -11.58 4.31
CA ASN A 308 29.32 -12.32 5.33
C ASN A 308 28.34 -12.82 6.41
N TRP A 309 28.09 -14.13 6.43
CA TRP A 309 27.17 -14.79 7.38
C TRP A 309 27.39 -14.37 8.83
N GLU A 310 28.65 -14.28 9.28
CA GLU A 310 28.96 -13.99 10.68
C GLU A 310 28.47 -12.60 11.13
N ASN A 311 28.37 -11.67 10.18
CA ASN A 311 27.93 -10.30 10.43
C ASN A 311 26.41 -10.12 10.33
N ILE A 312 25.72 -11.07 9.70
CA ILE A 312 24.30 -10.96 9.34
C ILE A 312 23.42 -12.02 10.00
N GLN A 313 24.01 -13.02 10.67
CA GLN A 313 23.24 -14.07 11.32
C GLN A 313 22.39 -13.55 12.49
N GLY A 314 21.13 -13.98 12.52
CA GLY A 314 20.22 -13.72 13.62
C GLY A 314 20.48 -14.62 14.83
N LYS A 315 19.81 -14.30 15.94
CA LYS A 315 19.85 -15.08 17.17
C LYS A 315 18.45 -15.34 17.70
N PHE A 316 18.23 -16.53 18.24
CA PHE A 316 16.98 -16.90 18.89
C PHE A 316 16.86 -16.22 20.27
N SER A 317 15.75 -15.53 20.52
CA SER A 317 15.46 -14.73 21.72
C SER A 317 14.11 -15.06 22.39
N ASN A 318 13.45 -16.16 22.00
CA ASN A 318 12.13 -16.60 22.50
C ASN A 318 11.00 -15.55 22.42
N TYR A 319 11.07 -14.65 21.45
CA TYR A 319 10.05 -13.65 21.16
C TYR A 319 9.28 -14.04 19.90
N TRP A 320 8.00 -13.71 19.74
CA TRP A 320 7.15 -14.26 18.66
C TRP A 320 7.72 -14.08 17.24
N GLU A 321 8.51 -13.03 17.00
CA GLU A 321 9.19 -12.76 15.74
C GLU A 321 10.72 -12.80 15.90
N GLN A 322 11.38 -13.73 15.23
CA GLN A 322 12.82 -13.95 15.35
C GLN A 322 13.51 -13.62 14.04
N ASN A 323 14.53 -12.77 14.05
CA ASN A 323 15.36 -12.63 12.86
C ASN A 323 16.24 -13.86 12.70
N VAL A 324 16.22 -14.44 11.51
CA VAL A 324 17.14 -15.52 11.11
C VAL A 324 18.37 -14.93 10.43
N LEU A 325 18.16 -13.86 9.67
CA LEU A 325 19.15 -13.13 8.88
C LEU A 325 18.82 -11.63 8.95
N ILE A 326 19.83 -10.76 9.12
CA ILE A 326 19.69 -9.30 9.14
C ILE A 326 20.79 -8.68 8.27
N ILE A 327 20.43 -8.03 7.17
CA ILE A 327 21.35 -7.37 6.25
C ILE A 327 21.20 -5.85 6.40
N PRO A 328 22.19 -5.14 6.97
CA PRO A 328 22.20 -3.68 6.98
C PRO A 328 22.21 -3.12 5.56
N LEU A 329 21.28 -2.22 5.24
CA LEU A 329 21.12 -1.73 3.85
C LEU A 329 22.10 -0.61 3.48
N LYS A 330 22.65 0.09 4.49
CA LYS A 330 23.48 1.29 4.29
C LYS A 330 24.63 1.08 3.29
N ASP A 331 25.34 -0.04 3.40
CA ASP A 331 26.57 -0.28 2.62
C ASP A 331 26.27 -0.67 1.17
N TYR A 332 25.02 -1.07 0.90
CA TYR A 332 24.54 -1.48 -0.41
C TYR A 332 23.76 -0.38 -1.12
N PHE A 333 23.17 0.56 -0.38
CA PHE A 333 22.29 1.58 -0.95
C PHE A 333 23.01 2.85 -1.43
N ILE A 334 24.33 2.96 -1.18
CA ILE A 334 25.16 4.07 -1.66
C ILE A 334 25.41 4.07 -3.17
N SER A 335 25.10 2.97 -3.88
CA SER A 335 25.21 2.92 -5.34
C SER A 335 24.28 1.88 -5.94
N LYS A 336 23.87 2.10 -7.18
CA LYS A 336 23.02 1.16 -7.92
C LYS A 336 23.70 -0.21 -8.09
N GLU A 337 24.99 -0.23 -8.40
CA GLU A 337 25.76 -1.47 -8.58
C GLU A 337 25.77 -2.36 -7.32
N LYS A 338 26.07 -1.78 -6.15
CA LYS A 338 26.07 -2.53 -4.88
C LYS A 338 24.67 -3.01 -4.51
N CYS A 339 23.65 -2.18 -4.76
CA CYS A 339 22.26 -2.53 -4.53
C CYS A 339 21.84 -3.72 -5.41
N ASP A 340 22.19 -3.71 -6.70
CA ASP A 340 21.82 -4.78 -7.62
C ASP A 340 22.48 -6.12 -7.26
N LYS A 341 23.75 -6.10 -6.80
CA LYS A 341 24.43 -7.30 -6.26
C LYS A 341 23.73 -7.85 -5.01
N LEU A 342 23.27 -6.97 -4.12
CA LEU A 342 22.48 -7.39 -2.96
C LEU A 342 21.14 -8.00 -3.39
N VAL A 343 20.43 -7.38 -4.34
CA VAL A 343 19.15 -7.87 -4.86
C VAL A 343 19.30 -9.26 -5.47
N GLU A 344 20.38 -9.52 -6.20
CA GLU A 344 20.70 -10.85 -6.73
C GLU A 344 20.83 -11.89 -5.61
N CYS A 345 21.62 -11.58 -4.57
CA CYS A 345 21.77 -12.46 -3.42
C CYS A 345 20.43 -12.74 -2.70
N ILE A 346 19.60 -11.71 -2.51
CA ILE A 346 18.27 -11.86 -1.88
C ILE A 346 17.38 -12.79 -2.72
N ARG A 347 17.37 -12.64 -4.05
CA ARG A 347 16.60 -13.52 -4.94
C ARG A 347 17.10 -14.97 -4.88
N ILE A 348 18.41 -15.19 -4.88
CA ILE A 348 19.00 -16.53 -4.71
C ILE A 348 18.54 -17.15 -3.39
N ILE A 349 18.60 -16.41 -2.29
CA ILE A 349 18.17 -16.91 -0.98
C ILE A 349 16.66 -17.24 -0.99
N ASP A 350 15.81 -16.36 -1.53
CA ASP A 350 14.37 -16.60 -1.61
C ASP A 350 14.03 -17.84 -2.46
N GLU A 351 14.62 -17.98 -3.65
CA GLU A 351 14.39 -19.10 -4.56
C GLU A 351 14.84 -20.44 -3.95
N GLU A 352 16.02 -20.49 -3.32
CA GLU A 352 16.54 -21.69 -2.69
C GLU A 352 15.79 -22.07 -1.41
N LEU A 353 15.21 -21.10 -0.70
CA LEU A 353 14.36 -21.38 0.44
C LEU A 353 13.03 -22.01 0.06
N ARG A 354 12.49 -21.68 -1.13
CA ARG A 354 11.23 -22.22 -1.66
C ARG A 354 11.36 -23.64 -2.23
N LYS A 355 12.57 -24.07 -2.59
CA LYS A 355 12.90 -25.47 -2.95
C LYS A 355 12.97 -26.33 -1.70
#